data_AF-A0A0B2QJB8-F1
#
_entry.id   AF-A0A0B2QJB8-F1
#
_cell.length_a   1.000
_cell.length_b   1.000
_cell.length_c   1.000
_cell.angle_alpha   90.00
_cell.angle_beta   90.00
_cell.angle_gamma   90.00
#
_symmetry.space_group_name_H-M   'P 1'
#
loop_
_entity.id
_entity.type
_entity.pdbx_description
1 polymer ?
#
loop_
_entity_poly.entity_id
_entity_poly.type
_entity_poly.pdbx_seq_one_letter_code
_entity_poly.pdbx_strand_id
1 'polypeptide(L)' 'MMHDHKTRETSGKSFSGLSLVENDYICSVCHYGGELILCDKCPSSFHKTCLGLEQTVS' A
#
# COMPACT_ATOMS: atom_id res chain seq x y z
N MET A 1 -9.80 36.29 -35.32
CA MET A 1 -8.80 35.22 -35.48
C MET A 1 -8.58 34.64 -34.12
N MET A 2 -9.14 33.45 -33.93
CA MET A 2 -9.21 32.70 -32.68
C MET A 2 -7.82 32.20 -32.29
N HIS A 3 -7.44 32.35 -31.02
CA HIS A 3 -6.45 31.47 -30.39
C HIS A 3 -7.07 30.93 -29.08
N ASP A 4 -7.85 29.88 -29.28
CA ASP A 4 -8.12 28.71 -28.45
C ASP A 4 -8.16 28.81 -26.91
N HIS A 5 -9.39 28.84 -26.41
CA HIS A 5 -9.78 28.26 -25.12
C HIS A 5 -9.79 26.72 -25.25
N LYS A 6 -8.76 26.03 -24.74
CA LYS A 6 -8.73 24.55 -24.69
C LYS A 6 -8.92 24.03 -23.26
N THR A 7 -10.19 23.75 -22.96
CA THR A 7 -10.75 22.57 -22.29
C THR A 7 -10.04 21.91 -21.09
N ARG A 8 -10.81 21.86 -20.00
CA ARG A 8 -10.80 20.90 -18.89
C ARG A 8 -10.80 19.44 -19.37
N GLU A 9 -10.43 18.55 -18.44
CA GLU A 9 -10.63 17.08 -18.37
C GLU A 9 -9.36 16.19 -18.49
N THR A 10 -9.03 15.63 -17.31
CA THR A 10 -8.61 14.24 -17.08
C THR A 10 -7.36 13.72 -17.77
N SER A 11 -6.18 13.91 -17.16
CA SER A 11 -5.17 12.84 -17.18
C SER A 11 -4.08 13.12 -16.15
N GLY A 12 -3.92 12.17 -15.22
CA GLY A 12 -2.78 12.09 -14.32
C GLY A 12 -2.69 13.25 -13.33
N LYS A 13 -3.32 13.10 -12.17
CA LYS A 13 -2.69 13.65 -10.97
C LYS A 13 -1.31 12.99 -10.89
N SER A 14 -0.29 13.63 -11.46
CA SER A 14 1.10 13.49 -11.04
C SER A 14 1.16 14.13 -9.66
N PHE A 15 0.53 13.46 -8.68
CA PHE A 15 0.64 13.82 -7.30
C PHE A 15 2.02 13.32 -6.87
N SER A 16 2.98 14.22 -6.94
CA SER A 16 4.36 14.07 -6.48
C SER A 16 4.46 13.87 -4.95
N GLY A 17 3.64 12.99 -4.35
CA GLY A 17 3.52 12.83 -2.90
C GLY A 17 2.26 12.15 -2.34
N LEU A 18 1.38 11.55 -3.16
CA LEU A 18 0.39 10.59 -2.65
C LEU A 18 1.06 9.24 -2.83
N SER A 19 2.00 8.92 -1.94
CA SER A 19 2.32 7.52 -1.74
C SER A 19 1.00 6.91 -1.25
N LEU A 20 0.20 6.38 -2.16
CA LEU A 20 -0.75 5.33 -1.83
C LEU A 20 0.18 4.20 -1.38
N VAL A 21 0.51 4.20 -0.09
CA VAL A 21 1.45 3.26 0.48
C VAL A 21 0.81 1.89 0.32
N GLU A 22 1.09 1.23 -0.80
CA GLU A 22 0.69 -0.14 -1.02
C GLU A 22 1.52 -1.00 -0.09
N ASN A 23 0.83 -1.84 0.66
CA ASN A 23 1.51 -2.78 1.52
C ASN A 23 2.17 -3.89 0.69
N ASP A 24 3.31 -4.36 1.17
CA ASP A 24 4.07 -5.47 0.62
C ASP A 24 3.20 -6.73 0.57
N TYR A 25 3.42 -7.54 -0.46
CA TYR A 25 2.73 -8.82 -0.65
C TYR A 25 3.45 -9.98 0.07
N ILE A 26 4.52 -9.67 0.81
CA ILE A 26 5.39 -10.64 1.49
C ILE A 26 5.62 -10.23 2.94
N CYS A 27 5.73 -11.21 3.83
CA CYS A 27 6.09 -10.95 5.21
C CYS A 27 7.49 -10.32 5.30
N SER A 28 7.64 -9.14 5.91
CA SER A 28 8.96 -8.53 6.08
C SER A 28 9.90 -9.30 7.03
N VAL A 29 9.40 -10.32 7.75
CA VAL A 29 10.20 -11.20 8.62
C VAL A 29 10.70 -12.42 7.86
N CYS A 30 9.80 -13.20 7.25
CA CYS A 30 10.14 -14.46 6.60
C CYS A 30 10.26 -14.37 5.08
N HIS A 31 9.89 -13.23 4.47
CA HIS A 31 9.90 -12.97 3.03
C HIS A 31 9.02 -13.92 2.20
N TYR A 32 8.02 -14.54 2.83
CA TYR A 32 7.02 -15.37 2.17
C TYR A 32 5.67 -14.66 2.12
N GLY A 33 4.95 -14.87 1.02
CA GLY A 33 3.54 -14.50 0.90
C GLY A 33 2.61 -15.47 1.65
N GLY A 34 1.35 -15.10 1.81
CA GLY A 34 0.36 -15.90 2.53
C GLY A 34 -0.69 -15.04 3.22
N GLU A 35 -1.09 -15.44 4.43
CA GLU A 35 -2.00 -14.66 5.27
C GLU A 35 -1.20 -13.58 6.03
N LEU A 36 -1.10 -12.41 5.42
CA LEU A 36 -0.35 -11.28 5.97
C LEU A 36 -1.29 -10.21 6.53
N ILE A 37 -0.93 -9.68 7.69
CA ILE A 37 -1.49 -8.46 8.26
C ILE A 37 -0.74 -7.28 7.64
N LEU A 38 -1.51 -6.30 7.19
CA LEU A 38 -1.00 -5.06 6.63
C LEU A 38 -0.87 -4.01 7.75
N CYS A 39 0.22 -3.25 7.74
CA CYS A 39 0.37 -2.12 8.65
C CYS A 39 -0.26 -0.85 8.04
N ASP A 40 -1.18 -0.19 8.74
CA ASP A 40 -1.80 1.05 8.25
C ASP A 40 -0.85 2.27 8.27
N LYS A 41 0.31 2.12 8.92
CA LYS A 41 1.30 3.20 9.10
C LYS A 41 2.54 3.04 8.23
N CYS A 42 2.75 1.87 7.63
CA CYS A 42 3.96 1.53 6.87
C CYS A 42 3.61 0.55 5.74
N PRO A 43 4.36 0.51 4.63
CA PRO A 43 4.13 -0.46 3.56
C PRO A 43 4.38 -1.91 3.99
N SER A 44 4.89 -2.19 5.19
CA SER A 44 5.21 -3.55 5.58
C SER A 44 3.97 -4.42 5.84
N SER A 45 4.13 -5.72 5.58
CA SER A 45 3.14 -6.75 5.92
C SER A 45 3.80 -7.92 6.64
N PHE A 46 3.02 -8.64 7.45
CA PHE A 46 3.56 -9.61 8.40
C PHE A 46 2.60 -10.77 8.69
N HIS A 47 3.09 -11.99 8.89
CA HIS A 47 2.23 -13.07 9.41
C HIS A 47 1.90 -12.85 10.89
N LYS A 48 0.68 -13.24 11.31
CA LYS A 48 0.26 -13.29 12.73
C LYS A 48 1.27 -14.06 13.59
N THR A 49 1.73 -15.20 13.08
CA THR A 49 2.74 -16.06 13.71
C THR A 49 4.11 -15.39 13.80
N CYS A 50 4.55 -14.71 12.73
CA CYS A 50 5.81 -13.94 12.73
C CYS A 50 5.80 -12.78 13.74
N LEU A 51 4.63 -12.21 14.04
CA LEU A 51 4.46 -11.19 15.07
C LEU A 51 4.19 -11.74 16.47
N GLY A 52 4.05 -13.06 16.63
CA GLY A 52 3.64 -13.68 17.90
C GLY A 52 2.23 -13.28 18.33
N LEU A 53 1.37 -12.85 17.39
CA LEU A 53 -0.03 -12.51 17.61
C LEU A 53 -0.97 -13.72 17.47
N GLU A 54 -0.42 -14.89 17.15
CA GLU A 54 -1.16 -16.14 17.26
C GLU A 54 -1.59 -16.29 18.73
N GLN A 55 -2.90 -16.20 18.99
CA GLN A 55 -3.43 -16.47 20.31
C GLN A 55 -3.20 -17.95 20.60
N THR A 56 -2.06 -18.26 21.24
CA THR A 56 -1.91 -19.50 21.97
C THR A 56 -3.01 -19.49 23.01
N VAL A 57 -4.08 -20.25 22.76
CA VAL A 57 -5.05 -20.61 23.78
C VAL A 57 -4.26 -21.18 24.96
N SER A 58 -4.16 -20.37 26.01
CA SER A 58 -3.70 -20.80 27.34
C SER A 58 -4.86 -21.38 28.11
#